data_AF-A0A1B6AIH4-F1
#
_entry.id   AF-A0A1B6AIH4-F1
#
_cell.length_a   1.000
_cell.length_b   1.000
_cell.length_c   1.000
_cell.angle_alpha   90.00
_cell.angle_beta   90.00
_cell.angle_gamma   90.00
#
_symmetry.space_group_name_H-M   'P 1'
#
loop_
_entity.id
_entity.type
_entity.pdbx_description
1 polymer ?
#
loop_
_entity_poly.entity_id
_entity_poly.type
_entity_poly.pdbx_seq_one_letter_code
_entity_poly.pdbx_strand_id
1 'polypeptide(L)'
;MSTQSRAAEKFSVALESIQSKRRIERVMEAANALLDRYAQQPDHTERLRLAFELIRRNFTGEIAMVFGDLTLGADSVADPAGGTTFHCAFTVPGGKTGTLTAHYTAPGSMGLTDSEWLDAMRLLAGIGVLGVGGTVTCPE
;
A
#
# COMPACT_ATOMS: atom_id res chain seq x y z
N MET A 1 -45.44 -5.70 -2.95
CA MET A 1 -44.28 -5.43 -3.84
C MET A 1 -43.95 -3.94 -3.74
N SER A 2 -43.15 -3.53 -2.76
CA SER A 2 -41.68 -3.34 -2.78
C SER A 2 -41.17 -2.07 -3.49
N THR A 3 -41.70 -0.90 -3.12
CA THR A 3 -41.06 0.40 -3.40
C THR A 3 -39.95 0.75 -2.40
N GLN A 4 -39.94 0.12 -1.22
CA GLN A 4 -38.88 0.32 -0.22
C GLN A 4 -37.53 -0.30 -0.62
N SER A 5 -37.49 -1.41 -1.38
CA SER A 5 -36.21 -2.04 -1.72
C SER A 5 -35.38 -1.23 -2.72
N ARG A 6 -36.02 -0.61 -3.73
CA ARG A 6 -35.32 0.20 -4.75
C ARG A 6 -34.70 1.48 -4.19
N ALA A 7 -35.28 2.06 -3.13
CA ALA A 7 -34.72 3.25 -2.49
C ALA A 7 -33.51 2.86 -1.62
N ALA A 8 -33.63 1.83 -0.80
CA ALA A 8 -32.55 1.33 0.04
C ALA A 8 -31.33 0.88 -0.79
N GLU A 9 -31.56 0.19 -1.91
CA GLU A 9 -30.51 -0.26 -2.82
C GLU A 9 -29.76 0.92 -3.47
N LYS A 10 -30.48 1.97 -3.90
CA LYS A 10 -29.86 3.20 -4.43
C LYS A 10 -29.08 3.99 -3.37
N PHE A 11 -29.56 4.00 -2.12
CA PHE A 11 -28.82 4.61 -1.01
C PHE A 11 -27.56 3.81 -0.65
N SER A 12 -27.60 2.48 -0.70
CA SER A 12 -26.40 1.64 -0.49
C SER A 12 -25.36 1.90 -1.56
N VAL A 13 -25.75 1.92 -2.84
CA VAL A 13 -24.84 2.22 -3.96
C VAL A 13 -24.25 3.62 -3.84
N ALA A 14 -25.06 4.61 -3.45
CA ALA A 14 -24.56 5.97 -3.23
C ALA A 14 -23.60 6.05 -2.03
N LEU A 15 -23.86 5.33 -0.94
CA LEU A 15 -22.98 5.26 0.23
C LEU A 15 -21.69 4.51 -0.08
N GLU A 16 -21.74 3.40 -0.80
CA GLU A 16 -20.59 2.65 -1.28
C GLU A 16 -19.74 3.50 -2.23
N SER A 17 -20.36 4.27 -3.12
CA SER A 17 -19.68 5.22 -4.00
C SER A 17 -19.00 6.35 -3.21
N ILE A 18 -19.66 6.92 -2.20
CA ILE A 18 -19.09 7.96 -1.32
C ILE A 18 -17.94 7.39 -0.49
N GLN A 19 -18.07 6.16 0.02
CA GLN A 19 -17.02 5.48 0.78
C GLN A 19 -15.82 5.16 -0.12
N SER A 20 -16.04 4.58 -1.30
CA SER A 20 -15.00 4.31 -2.30
C SER A 20 -14.23 5.59 -2.67
N LYS A 21 -14.94 6.70 -2.88
CA LYS A 21 -14.30 8.00 -3.16
C LYS A 21 -13.39 8.48 -2.02
N ARG A 22 -13.88 8.42 -0.77
CA ARG A 22 -13.07 8.77 0.42
C ARG A 22 -11.86 7.87 0.60
N ARG A 23 -11.97 6.59 0.23
CA ARG A 23 -10.85 5.64 0.27
C ARG A 23 -9.76 6.01 -0.74
N ILE A 24 -10.15 6.32 -1.98
CA ILE A 24 -9.22 6.77 -3.03
C ILE A 24 -8.54 8.09 -2.64
N GLU A 25 -9.28 9.05 -2.09
CA GLU A 25 -8.72 10.33 -1.61
C GLU A 25 -7.60 10.12 -0.58
N ARG A 26 -7.79 9.20 0.38
CA ARG A 26 -6.76 8.86 1.38
C ARG A 26 -5.52 8.22 0.77
N VAL A 27 -5.68 7.35 -0.22
CA VAL A 27 -4.54 6.75 -0.94
C VAL A 27 -3.75 7.83 -1.69
N MET A 28 -4.46 8.77 -2.33
CA MET A 28 -3.83 9.90 -3.03
C MET A 28 -3.11 10.86 -2.08
N GLU A 29 -3.71 11.18 -0.94
CA GLU A 29 -3.07 12.00 0.11
C GLU A 29 -1.77 11.35 0.61
N ALA A 30 -1.81 10.03 0.85
CA ALA A 30 -0.64 9.26 1.26
C ALA A 30 0.46 9.25 0.17
N ALA A 31 0.09 9.06 -1.09
CA ALA A 31 1.03 9.11 -2.22
C ALA A 31 1.66 10.50 -2.40
N ASN A 32 0.88 11.58 -2.31
CA ASN A 32 1.39 12.95 -2.41
C ASN A 32 2.33 13.29 -1.25
N ALA A 33 1.97 12.90 -0.01
CA ALA A 33 2.83 13.09 1.15
C ALA A 33 4.19 12.35 1.02
N LEU A 34 4.21 11.20 0.33
CA LEU A 34 5.45 10.49 0.04
C LEU A 34 6.32 11.27 -0.94
N LEU A 35 5.73 11.75 -2.04
CA LEU A 35 6.42 12.54 -3.07
C LEU A 35 7.03 13.83 -2.51
N ASP A 36 6.27 14.57 -1.69
CA ASP A 36 6.76 15.80 -1.05
C ASP A 36 7.98 15.55 -0.17
N ARG A 37 7.98 14.45 0.59
CA ARG A 37 9.12 14.06 1.44
C ARG A 37 10.32 13.59 0.62
N TYR A 38 10.09 12.91 -0.50
CA TYR A 38 11.15 12.47 -1.41
C TYR A 38 11.91 13.62 -2.05
N ALA A 39 11.20 14.69 -2.41
CA ALA A 39 11.81 15.91 -2.96
C ALA A 39 12.83 16.55 -1.99
N GLN A 40 12.63 16.37 -0.69
CA GLN A 40 13.48 16.94 0.37
C GLN A 40 14.61 15.99 0.81
N GLN A 41 14.54 14.70 0.48
CA GLN A 41 15.47 13.70 1.01
C GLN A 41 16.37 13.13 -0.07
N PRO A 42 17.69 13.40 -0.10
CA PRO A 42 18.59 12.90 -1.15
C PRO A 42 19.01 11.43 -0.95
N ASP A 43 18.97 10.91 0.28
CA ASP A 43 19.40 9.54 0.57
C ASP A 43 18.34 8.50 0.18
N HIS A 44 18.75 7.51 -0.62
CA HIS A 44 17.86 6.46 -1.12
C HIS A 44 17.36 5.52 -0.01
N THR A 45 18.19 5.22 0.98
CA THR A 45 17.83 4.34 2.10
C THR A 45 16.75 5.01 2.95
N GLU A 46 16.88 6.31 3.19
CA GLU A 46 15.92 7.08 3.95
C GLU A 46 14.60 7.29 3.18
N ARG A 47 14.65 7.46 1.85
CA ARG A 47 13.44 7.44 1.02
C ARG A 47 12.69 6.11 1.19
N LEU A 48 13.37 4.98 1.13
CA LEU A 48 12.75 3.66 1.35
C LEU A 48 12.15 3.52 2.77
N ARG A 49 12.84 4.03 3.80
CA ARG A 49 12.29 4.09 5.17
C ARG A 49 11.02 4.93 5.27
N LEU A 50 10.97 6.07 4.58
CA LEU A 50 9.79 6.93 4.55
C LEU A 50 8.60 6.24 3.87
N ALA A 51 8.83 5.54 2.76
CA ALA A 51 7.81 4.71 2.12
C ALA A 51 7.32 3.61 3.06
N PHE A 52 8.24 2.88 3.70
CA PHE A 52 7.89 1.85 4.68
C PHE A 52 7.02 2.42 5.81
N GLU A 53 7.42 3.52 6.44
CA GLU A 53 6.67 4.10 7.56
C GLU A 53 5.29 4.62 7.14
N LEU A 54 5.18 5.16 5.94
CA LEU A 54 3.91 5.64 5.42
C LEU A 54 2.94 4.50 5.14
N ILE A 55 3.42 3.40 4.56
CA ILE A 55 2.60 2.19 4.35
C ILE A 55 2.24 1.57 5.72
N ARG A 56 3.22 1.43 6.62
CA ARG A 56 3.02 0.83 7.94
C ARG A 56 1.93 1.52 8.76
N ARG A 57 1.90 2.85 8.72
CA ARG A 57 0.97 3.65 9.53
C ARG A 57 -0.43 3.72 8.94
N ASN A 58 -0.56 3.68 7.62
CA ASN A 58 -1.84 3.96 6.95
C ASN A 58 -2.51 2.71 6.38
N PHE A 59 -1.75 1.72 5.92
CA PHE A 59 -2.27 0.56 5.17
C PHE A 59 -2.29 -0.70 6.00
N THR A 60 -1.15 -1.11 6.56
CA THR A 60 -1.05 -2.31 7.39
C THR A 60 0.18 -2.25 8.30
N GLY A 61 0.03 -2.68 9.54
CA GLY A 61 1.16 -2.87 10.46
C GLY A 61 2.00 -4.10 10.13
N GLU A 62 1.44 -5.04 9.36
CA GLU A 62 2.07 -6.30 8.96
C GLU A 62 2.83 -6.11 7.65
N ILE A 63 3.93 -5.36 7.71
CA ILE A 63 4.79 -5.06 6.57
C ILE A 63 6.25 -5.30 6.93
N ALA A 64 6.99 -5.84 5.97
CA ALA A 64 8.43 -6.03 6.01
C ALA A 64 9.07 -5.51 4.72
N MET A 65 10.22 -4.84 4.84
CA MET A 65 11.04 -4.39 3.73
C MET A 65 12.50 -4.79 3.97
N VAL A 66 13.10 -5.44 2.98
CA VAL A 66 14.52 -5.83 3.01
C VAL A 66 15.23 -5.18 1.83
N PHE A 67 16.35 -4.51 2.09
CA PHE A 67 17.15 -3.84 1.07
C PHE A 67 18.62 -3.73 1.50
N GLY A 68 19.50 -4.56 0.92
CA GLY A 68 20.89 -4.64 1.40
C GLY A 68 20.95 -4.99 2.89
N ASP A 69 21.59 -4.15 3.70
CA ASP A 69 21.67 -4.30 5.17
C ASP A 69 20.47 -3.66 5.92
N LEU A 70 19.54 -3.03 5.18
CA LEU A 70 18.33 -2.45 5.75
C LEU A 70 17.25 -3.53 5.84
N THR A 71 16.86 -3.88 7.06
CA THR A 71 15.66 -4.68 7.34
C THR A 71 14.71 -3.84 8.19
N LEU A 72 13.48 -3.68 7.71
CA LEU A 72 12.39 -2.96 8.38
C LEU A 72 11.20 -3.89 8.53
N GLY A 73 10.51 -3.82 9.67
CA GLY A 73 9.38 -4.69 9.98
C GLY A 73 9.80 -5.98 10.70
N ALA A 74 8.85 -6.88 10.92
CA ALA A 74 9.13 -8.17 11.57
C ALA A 74 9.74 -9.16 10.55
N ASP A 75 10.81 -9.85 10.95
CA ASP A 75 11.61 -10.79 10.13
C ASP A 75 10.83 -11.97 9.52
N SER A 76 9.60 -12.18 9.98
CA SER A 76 8.68 -13.14 9.39
C SER A 76 7.30 -12.54 9.48
N VAL A 77 6.79 -12.00 8.38
CA VAL A 77 5.34 -11.91 8.28
C VAL A 77 4.88 -13.35 8.11
N ALA A 78 4.51 -13.96 9.24
CA ALA A 78 3.99 -15.31 9.28
C ALA A 78 2.76 -15.31 8.38
N ASP A 79 2.69 -16.24 7.42
CA ASP A 79 1.56 -16.38 6.52
C ASP A 79 0.27 -16.47 7.35
N PRO A 80 -0.51 -15.38 7.45
CA PRO A 80 -1.64 -15.36 8.35
C PRO A 80 -2.64 -16.35 7.79
N ALA A 81 -3.18 -17.21 8.66
CA ALA A 81 -4.23 -18.15 8.28
C ALA A 81 -5.49 -17.37 7.90
N GLY A 82 -5.56 -16.90 6.66
CA GLY A 82 -6.56 -15.97 6.13
C GLY A 82 -6.03 -14.55 5.94
N GLY A 83 -6.27 -13.99 4.76
CA GLY A 83 -5.87 -12.63 4.39
C GLY A 83 -5.29 -12.55 2.98
N THR A 84 -4.98 -11.32 2.58
CA THR A 84 -4.33 -11.00 1.31
C THR A 84 -2.87 -10.71 1.55
N THR A 85 -2.01 -11.45 0.85
CA THR A 85 -0.56 -11.28 0.88
C THR A 85 -0.11 -10.47 -0.34
N PHE A 86 0.66 -9.43 -0.08
CA PHE A 86 1.34 -8.63 -1.08
C PHE A 86 2.84 -8.88 -0.99
N HIS A 87 3.46 -9.16 -2.13
CA HIS A 87 4.90 -9.32 -2.22
C HIS A 87 5.40 -8.64 -3.49
N CYS A 88 6.47 -7.86 -3.39
CA CYS A 88 7.17 -7.34 -4.56
C CYS A 88 8.67 -7.44 -4.36
N ALA A 89 9.37 -7.75 -5.44
CA ALA A 89 10.79 -7.54 -5.55
C ALA A 89 11.05 -6.18 -6.20
N PHE A 90 12.14 -5.53 -5.84
CA PHE A 90 12.58 -4.31 -6.51
C PHE A 90 14.09 -4.29 -6.69
N THR A 91 14.53 -3.52 -7.68
CA THR A 91 15.94 -3.27 -7.97
C THR A 91 16.17 -1.77 -8.01
N VAL A 92 17.24 -1.29 -7.39
CA VAL A 92 17.61 0.14 -7.41
C VAL A 92 18.93 0.35 -8.17
N PRO A 93 19.32 1.60 -8.49
CA PRO A 93 20.59 1.88 -9.15
C PRO A 93 21.78 1.27 -8.41
N GLY A 94 22.71 0.67 -9.15
CA GLY A 94 23.82 -0.10 -8.58
C GLY A 94 23.54 -1.59 -8.40
N GLY A 95 22.42 -2.10 -8.91
CA GLY A 95 22.13 -3.54 -8.98
C GLY A 95 21.71 -4.17 -7.66
N LYS A 96 21.50 -3.36 -6.61
CA LYS A 96 21.00 -3.84 -5.33
C LYS A 96 19.52 -4.19 -5.45
N THR A 97 19.16 -5.36 -4.95
CA THR A 97 17.79 -5.84 -4.90
C THR A 97 17.22 -5.74 -3.49
N GLY A 98 15.90 -5.69 -3.41
CA GLY A 98 15.17 -5.70 -2.16
C GLY A 98 13.78 -6.32 -2.35
N THR A 99 13.11 -6.54 -1.24
CA THR A 99 11.75 -7.08 -1.20
C THR A 99 10.86 -6.23 -0.30
N LEU A 100 9.58 -6.15 -0.66
CA LEU A 100 8.53 -5.54 0.12
C LEU A 100 7.43 -6.58 0.28
N THR A 101 7.17 -7.01 1.50
CA THR A 101 6.12 -7.99 1.81
C THR A 101 5.16 -7.35 2.79
N ALA A 102 3.86 -7.50 2.56
CA ALA A 102 2.84 -6.96 3.43
C ALA A 102 1.62 -7.87 3.46
N HIS A 103 0.93 -7.89 4.58
CA HIS A 103 -0.27 -8.70 4.76
C HIS A 103 -1.44 -7.83 5.19
N TYR A 104 -2.63 -8.24 4.77
CA TYR A 104 -3.84 -7.47 4.96
C TYR A 104 -5.03 -8.36 5.21
N THR A 105 -5.89 -7.93 6.13
CA THR A 105 -7.20 -8.53 6.34
C THR A 105 -8.25 -7.45 6.15
N ALA A 106 -9.09 -7.60 5.12
CA ALA A 106 -10.20 -6.70 4.88
C ALA A 106 -11.16 -6.66 6.09
N PRO A 107 -11.78 -5.50 6.39
CA PRO A 107 -11.68 -4.22 5.66
C PRO A 107 -10.53 -3.32 6.15
N GLY A 108 -9.67 -3.78 7.07
CA GLY A 108 -8.53 -3.03 7.61
C GLY A 108 -8.84 -1.61 8.13
N SER A 109 -7.79 -0.80 8.32
CA SER A 109 -7.89 0.58 8.85
C SER A 109 -8.56 1.56 7.88
N MET A 110 -8.41 1.34 6.57
CA MET A 110 -8.93 2.23 5.53
C MET A 110 -10.25 1.78 4.92
N GLY A 111 -10.81 0.65 5.35
CA GLY A 111 -12.07 0.14 4.81
C GLY A 111 -11.96 -0.38 3.38
N LEU A 112 -10.75 -0.74 2.92
CA LEU A 112 -10.49 -1.20 1.57
C LEU A 112 -10.93 -2.66 1.39
N THR A 113 -11.31 -3.03 0.18
CA THR A 113 -11.35 -4.45 -0.19
C THR A 113 -9.94 -4.98 -0.39
N ASP A 114 -9.78 -6.30 -0.44
CA ASP A 114 -8.50 -6.93 -0.76
C ASP A 114 -7.92 -6.45 -2.09
N SER A 115 -8.76 -6.31 -3.12
CA SER A 115 -8.35 -5.80 -4.43
C SER A 115 -7.95 -4.32 -4.40
N GLU A 116 -8.76 -3.48 -3.74
CA GLU A 116 -8.45 -2.05 -3.59
C GLU A 116 -7.14 -1.84 -2.81
N TRP A 117 -6.88 -2.68 -1.81
CA TRP A 117 -5.64 -2.66 -1.04
C TRP A 117 -4.43 -3.09 -1.87
N LEU A 118 -4.54 -4.18 -2.65
CA LEU A 118 -3.46 -4.62 -3.56
C LEU A 118 -3.10 -3.55 -4.59
N ASP A 119 -4.10 -2.92 -5.21
CA ASP A 119 -3.86 -1.87 -6.21
C ASP A 119 -3.17 -0.64 -5.58
N ALA A 120 -3.58 -0.25 -4.37
CA ALA A 120 -2.95 0.84 -3.65
C ALA A 120 -1.51 0.50 -3.22
N MET A 121 -1.26 -0.73 -2.77
CA MET A 121 0.08 -1.21 -2.44
C MET A 121 1.01 -1.25 -3.66
N ARG A 122 0.52 -1.70 -4.82
CA ARG A 122 1.26 -1.67 -6.10
C ARG A 122 1.66 -0.24 -6.48
N LEU A 123 0.73 0.71 -6.35
CA LEU A 123 0.99 2.13 -6.62
C LEU A 123 2.06 2.68 -5.66
N LEU A 124 1.93 2.44 -4.35
CA LEU A 124 2.87 2.96 -3.36
C LEU A 124 4.25 2.32 -3.45
N ALA A 125 4.32 1.01 -3.73
CA ALA A 125 5.59 0.33 -4.01
C ALA A 125 6.25 0.91 -5.27
N GLY A 126 5.47 1.16 -6.33
CA GLY A 126 5.91 1.83 -7.55
C GLY A 126 6.49 3.21 -7.29
N ILE A 127 5.74 4.09 -6.63
CA ILE A 127 6.21 5.45 -6.26
C ILE A 127 7.44 5.36 -5.36
N GLY A 128 7.41 4.47 -4.37
CA GLY A 128 8.48 4.31 -3.39
C GLY A 128 9.82 3.94 -4.04
N VAL A 129 9.79 3.00 -4.98
CA VAL A 129 10.96 2.50 -5.70
C VAL A 129 11.39 3.44 -6.84
N LEU A 130 10.44 4.02 -7.59
CA LEU A 130 10.75 5.04 -8.61
C LEU A 130 11.43 6.25 -7.98
N GLY A 131 11.02 6.65 -6.77
CA GLY A 131 11.65 7.75 -6.04
C GLY A 131 13.11 7.51 -5.65
N VAL A 132 13.62 6.28 -5.73
CA VAL A 132 15.05 5.95 -5.58
C VAL A 132 15.72 5.56 -6.89
N GLY A 133 15.04 5.78 -8.03
CA GLY A 133 15.53 5.47 -9.37
C GLY A 133 15.48 3.98 -9.73
N GLY A 134 14.69 3.19 -9.01
CA GLY A 134 14.59 1.74 -9.20
C GLY A 134 13.41 1.28 -10.06
N THR A 135 13.28 -0.04 -10.19
CA THR A 135 12.14 -0.73 -10.77
C THR A 135 11.55 -1.73 -9.78
N VAL A 136 10.23 -1.87 -9.78
CA VAL A 136 9.50 -2.81 -8.92
C VAL A 136 8.79 -3.86 -9.76
N THR A 137 8.69 -5.07 -9.26
CA THR A 137 7.95 -6.18 -9.86
C THR A 137 7.15 -6.87 -8.77
N CYS A 138 5.82 -6.84 -8.92
CA CYS A 138 4.87 -7.48 -8.03
C CYS A 138 4.21 -8.63 -8.81
N PRO A 139 4.20 -9.87 -8.30
CA PRO A 139 3.40 -10.93 -8.88
C PRO A 139 1.92 -10.52 -8.93
N GLU A 140 1.20 -11.05 -9.92
CA GLU A 140 -0.23 -10.84 -10.05
C GLU A 140 -1.03 -11.49 -8.93
#